data_AF-A0A6G3X649-F1
#
_entry.id   AF-A0A6G3X649-F1
#
_cell.length_a   1.000
_cell.length_b   1.000
_cell.length_c   1.000
_cell.angle_alpha   90.00
_cell.angle_beta   90.00
_cell.angle_gamma   90.00
#
_symmetry.space_group_name_H-M   'P 1'
#
loop_
_entity.id
_entity.type
_entity.pdbx_description
1 polymer ?
#
loop_
_entity_poly.entity_id
_entity_poly.type
_entity_poly.pdbx_seq_one_letter_code
_entity_poly.pdbx_strand_id
1 'polypeptide(L)' 'MAEPWATLGIDLLVEPTGPGLRRGLTDALRAAVRSGRLAPGTRLPSSR' A
#
# COMPACT_ATOMS: atom_id res chain seq x y z
N MET A 1 -8.39 -11.06 20.30
CA MET A 1 -8.97 -10.06 19.38
C MET A 1 -7.79 -9.36 18.73
N ALA A 2 -7.58 -9.50 17.42
CA ALA A 2 -6.41 -8.91 16.77
C ALA A 2 -6.55 -7.38 16.79
N GLU A 3 -5.57 -6.69 17.36
CA GLU A 3 -5.57 -5.22 17.40
C GLU A 3 -5.68 -4.67 15.96
N PRO A 4 -6.53 -3.66 15.72
CA PRO A 4 -6.62 -3.02 14.43
C PRO A 4 -5.32 -2.25 14.17
N TRP A 5 -4.35 -2.93 13.54
CA TRP A 5 -3.13 -2.36 12.96
C TRP A 5 -3.44 -1.25 11.92
N ALA A 6 -4.71 -1.13 11.52
CA ALA A 6 -5.25 0.03 10.86
C ALA A 6 -4.93 1.34 11.63
N THR A 7 -4.88 1.34 12.95
CA THR A 7 -4.62 2.56 13.75
C THR A 7 -3.15 2.70 14.17
N LEU A 8 -2.20 2.08 13.46
CA LEU A 8 -0.78 2.13 13.86
C LEU A 8 -0.07 3.45 13.48
N GLY A 9 -0.77 4.45 12.94
CA GLY A 9 -0.17 5.74 12.58
C GLY A 9 0.87 5.68 11.46
N ILE A 10 0.94 4.55 10.74
CA ILE A 10 1.85 4.38 9.60
C ILE A 10 1.04 4.56 8.31
N ASP A 11 1.32 5.65 7.60
CA ASP A 11 0.78 5.92 6.28
C ASP A 11 1.63 5.24 5.20
N LEU A 12 0.95 4.62 4.23
CA LEU A 12 1.59 4.10 3.03
C LEU A 12 1.58 5.18 1.96
N LEU A 13 2.71 5.85 1.77
CA LEU A 13 2.88 6.78 0.67
C LEU A 13 3.20 6.04 -0.61
N VAL A 14 2.24 6.01 -1.53
CA VAL A 14 2.39 5.50 -2.89
C VAL A 14 1.88 6.57 -3.85
N GLU A 15 2.60 6.80 -4.94
CA GLU A 15 2.21 7.74 -6.00
C GLU A 15 1.52 6.97 -7.12
N PRO A 16 0.17 7.01 -7.22
CA PRO A 16 -0.56 6.31 -8.28
C PRO A 16 -0.23 6.95 -9.63
N THR A 17 0.21 6.14 -10.58
CA THR A 17 0.48 6.61 -11.95
C THR A 17 -0.56 6.02 -12.91
N GLY A 18 -1.21 6.88 -13.70
CA GLY A 18 -2.20 6.48 -14.71
C GLY A 18 -3.67 6.78 -14.36
N PRO A 19 -4.61 6.53 -15.30
CA PRO A 19 -6.01 6.87 -15.13
C PRO A 19 -6.72 5.94 -14.14
N GLY A 20 -7.43 6.56 -13.18
CA GLY A 20 -8.30 5.88 -12.23
C GLY A 20 -7.58 5.37 -10.98
N LEU A 21 -8.19 5.64 -9.82
CA LEU A 21 -7.62 5.37 -8.50
C LEU A 21 -7.23 3.90 -8.31
N ARG A 22 -8.13 2.96 -8.67
CA ARG A 22 -7.87 1.52 -8.51
C ARG A 22 -6.69 1.04 -9.35
N ARG A 23 -6.64 1.45 -10.61
CA ARG A 23 -5.60 1.04 -11.57
C ARG A 23 -4.25 1.61 -11.15
N GLY A 24 -4.17 2.92 -10.93
CA GLY A 24 -2.95 3.59 -10.50
C GLY A 24 -2.43 3.09 -9.16
N LEU A 25 -3.31 2.82 -8.19
CA LEU A 25 -2.91 2.26 -6.90
C LEU A 25 -2.34 0.85 -7.05
N THR A 26 -2.98 -0.01 -7.84
CA THR A 26 -2.50 -1.38 -8.09
C THR A 26 -1.13 -1.38 -8.77
N ASP A 27 -0.94 -0.49 -9.75
CA ASP A 27 0.33 -0.36 -10.46
C ASP A 27 1.45 0.17 -9.55
N ALA A 28 1.16 1.19 -8.73
CA ALA A 28 2.10 1.73 -7.75
C ALA A 28 2.51 0.70 -6.69
N LEU A 29 1.55 -0.07 -6.14
CA LEU A 29 1.85 -1.15 -5.19
C LEU A 29 2.74 -2.22 -5.83
N ARG A 30 2.44 -2.63 -7.07
CA ARG A 30 3.24 -3.62 -7.79
C ARG A 30 4.66 -3.10 -8.08
N ALA A 31 4.82 -1.80 -8.31
CA ALA A 31 6.14 -1.18 -8.49
C ALA A 31 6.91 -1.11 -7.16
N ALA A 32 6.25 -0.75 -6.06
CA ALA A 32 6.86 -0.72 -4.72
C ALA A 32 7.36 -2.09 -4.27
N VAL A 33 6.61 -3.17 -4.55
CA VAL A 33 7.05 -4.55 -4.30
C VAL A 33 8.25 -4.92 -5.17
N ARG A 34 8.18 -4.67 -6.49
CA ARG A 34 9.27 -5.01 -7.42
C ARG A 34 10.57 -4.25 -7.13
N SER A 35 10.47 -3.01 -6.65
CA SER A 35 11.63 -2.19 -6.26
C SER A 35 12.15 -2.48 -4.86
N GLY A 36 11.49 -3.36 -4.10
CA GLY A 36 11.87 -3.69 -2.72
C GLY A 36 11.53 -2.61 -1.69
N ARG A 37 10.85 -1.53 -2.08
CA ARG A 37 10.34 -0.51 -1.15
C ARG A 37 9.22 -1.07 -0.26
N LEU A 38 8.48 -2.04 -0.77
CA LEU A 38 7.52 -2.83 -0.01
C LEU A 38 8.07 -4.23 0.20
N ALA A 39 8.43 -4.56 1.44
CA ALA A 39 9.01 -5.87 1.76
C ALA A 39 7.95 -6.99 1.68
N PRO A 40 8.34 -8.23 1.33
CA PRO A 40 7.45 -9.38 1.44
C PRO A 40 6.91 -9.53 2.87
N GLY A 41 5.60 -9.76 3.00
CA GLY A 41 4.94 -9.87 4.30
C GLY A 41 4.62 -8.54 4.98
N THR A 42 4.96 -7.39 4.38
CA THR A 42 4.46 -6.08 4.82
C THR A 42 2.94 -6.06 4.75
N ARG A 43 2.27 -5.87 5.89
CA ARG A 43 0.82 -5.59 5.90
C ARG A 43 0.58 -4.20 5.32
N LEU A 44 -0.32 -4.11 4.35
CA LEU A 44 -0.78 -2.84 3.78
C LEU A 44 -1.88 -2.24 4.64
N PRO A 45 -1.90 -0.91 4.93
CA PRO A 45 -3.02 -0.21 5.57
C PRO A 45 -4.36 -0.57 4.93
N SER A 46 -5.40 -0.67 5.76
CA SER A 46 -6.77 -0.81 5.30
C SER A 46 -7.12 0.41 4.44
N SER A 47 -7.91 0.22 3.38
CA SER A 47 -8.26 1.24 2.38
C SER A 47 -9.27 2.29 2.85
N ARG A 48 -9.26 2.64 4.14
CA ARG A 48 -10.19 3.61 4.74
C ARG A 48 -10.35 4.88 3.92
#